data_AF-A0A815Z8W5-F1
#
_entry.id   AF-A0A815Z8W5-F1
#
_cell.length_a   1.000
_cell.length_b   1.000
_cell.length_c   1.000
_cell.angle_alpha   90.00
_cell.angle_beta   90.00
_cell.angle_gamma   90.00
#
_symmetry.space_group_name_H-M   'P 1'
#
loop_
_entity.id
_entity.type
_entity.pdbx_description
1 polymer ?
#
loop_
_entity_poly.entity_id
_entity_poly.type
_entity_poly.pdbx_seq_one_letter_code
_entity_poly.pdbx_strand_id
1 'polypeptide(L)' 'MLKRLRTLLTSLGYTAIHYSGHSFRIGAATSTAKAGVLIYLIKILEQWSSQAYRRYIRTSASCIIQVLTTITAV' A
#
# COMPACT_ATOMS: atom_id res chain seq x y z
N MET A 1 -14.75 -10.04 -3.16
CA MET A 1 -13.98 -8.93 -2.54
C MET A 1 -14.40 -7.56 -3.08
N LEU A 2 -14.31 -7.31 -4.40
CA LEU A 2 -14.64 -6.00 -4.99
C LEU A 2 -16.09 -5.52 -4.78
N LYS A 3 -17.08 -6.42 -4.79
CA LYS A 3 -18.49 -6.04 -4.58
C LYS A 3 -18.72 -5.39 -3.21
N ARG A 4 -18.18 -5.99 -2.13
CA ARG A 4 -18.30 -5.44 -0.76
C ARG A 4 -17.60 -4.09 -0.62
N LEU A 5 -16.41 -3.95 -1.21
CA LEU A 5 -15.67 -2.68 -1.22
C LEU A 5 -16.49 -1.57 -1.92
N ARG A 6 -17.09 -1.88 -3.07
CA ARG A 6 -17.92 -0.92 -3.80
C ARG A 6 -19.16 -0.53 -3.00
N THR A 7 -19.86 -1.50 -2.40
CA THR A 7 -21.01 -1.21 -1.53
C THR A 7 -20.64 -0.30 -0.36
N LEU A 8 -19.52 -0.59 0.32
CA LEU A 8 -19.02 0.24 1.43
C LEU A 8 -18.66 1.65 0.97
N LEU A 9 -17.88 1.79 -0.11
CA LEU A 9 -17.51 3.10 -0.66
C LEU A 9 -18.75 3.93 -1.03
N THR A 10 -19.72 3.31 -1.70
CA THR A 10 -20.99 3.98 -2.03
C THR A 10 -21.76 4.40 -0.77
N SER A 11 -21.82 3.55 0.27
CA SER A 11 -22.49 3.90 1.53
C SER A 11 -21.80 5.04 2.29
N LEU A 12 -20.51 5.23 2.08
CA LEU A 12 -19.71 6.30 2.66
C LEU A 12 -19.69 7.58 1.79
N GLY A 13 -20.45 7.62 0.70
CA GLY A 13 -20.52 8.78 -0.21
C GLY A 13 -19.38 8.88 -1.21
N TYR A 14 -18.53 7.87 -1.35
CA TYR A 14 -17.46 7.83 -2.35
C TYR A 14 -17.92 7.26 -3.69
N THR A 15 -17.43 7.83 -4.79
CA THR A 15 -17.68 7.31 -6.13
C THR A 15 -16.89 6.03 -6.40
N ALA A 16 -17.52 4.88 -6.14
CA ALA A 16 -16.90 3.55 -6.25
C ALA A 16 -16.32 3.21 -7.64
N ILE A 17 -16.66 3.96 -8.71
CA ILE A 17 -16.10 3.77 -10.05
C ILE A 17 -14.61 4.17 -10.14
N HIS A 18 -14.14 5.05 -9.25
CA HIS A 18 -12.73 5.48 -9.22
C HIS A 18 -11.82 4.47 -8.51
N TYR A 19 -12.39 3.47 -7.84
CA TYR A 19 -11.66 2.50 -7.03
C TYR A 19 -11.76 1.12 -7.65
N SER A 20 -10.62 0.59 -8.07
CA SER A 20 -10.50 -0.78 -8.57
C SER A 20 -9.92 -1.70 -7.50
N GLY A 21 -10.02 -3.02 -7.73
CA GLY A 21 -9.35 -4.00 -6.87
C GLY A 21 -7.84 -3.81 -6.88
N HIS A 22 -7.30 -3.32 -8.00
CA HIS A 22 -5.91 -2.93 -8.12
C HIS A 22 -5.57 -1.76 -7.19
N SER A 23 -6.38 -0.69 -7.18
CA SER A 23 -6.21 0.45 -6.27
C SER A 23 -6.21 0.02 -4.81
N PHE A 24 -7.07 -0.92 -4.44
CA PHE A 24 -7.12 -1.47 -3.09
C PHE A 24 -5.86 -2.27 -2.73
N ARG A 25 -5.36 -3.12 -3.65
CA ARG A 25 -4.10 -3.86 -3.45
C ARG A 25 -2.89 -2.93 -3.31
N ILE A 26 -2.84 -1.83 -4.05
CA ILE A 26 -1.79 -0.80 -3.89
C ILE A 26 -1.83 -0.20 -2.47
N GLY A 27 -3.03 0.13 -1.98
CA GLY A 27 -3.22 0.65 -0.64
C GLY A 27 -2.83 -0.35 0.45
N ALA A 28 -3.18 -1.63 0.27
CA ALA A 28 -2.75 -2.72 1.15
C ALA A 28 -1.22 -2.82 1.18
N ALA A 29 -0.56 -2.92 0.02
CA ALA A 29 0.90 -3.03 -0.07
C ALA A 29 1.61 -1.86 0.63
N THR A 30 1.11 -0.64 0.43
CA THR A 30 1.66 0.58 1.04
C THR A 30 1.47 0.57 2.56
N SER A 31 0.31 0.14 3.04
CA SER A 31 0.03 0.09 4.49
C SER A 31 0.87 -0.98 5.18
N THR A 32 1.02 -2.15 4.57
CA THR A 32 1.85 -3.25 5.07
C THR A 32 3.33 -2.85 5.11
N ALA A 33 3.82 -2.12 4.09
CA ALA A 33 5.17 -1.56 4.10
C ALA A 33 5.37 -0.52 5.22
N LYS A 34 4.38 0.36 5.45
CA LYS A 34 4.42 1.32 6.57
C LYS A 34 4.45 0.64 7.94
N ALA A 35 3.88 -0.56 8.06
CA ALA A 35 3.96 -1.37 9.28
C ALA A 35 5.32 -2.05 9.48
N GLY A 36 6.31 -1.80 8.62
CA GLY A 36 7.66 -2.35 8.74
C GLY A 36 7.83 -3.76 8.17
N VAL A 37 6.82 -4.29 7.47
CA VAL A 37 6.93 -5.60 6.82
C VAL A 37 7.89 -5.52 5.63
N LEU A 38 8.79 -6.50 5.56
CA LEU A 38 9.79 -6.57 4.51
C LEU A 38 9.13 -6.73 3.13
N ILE A 39 9.64 -6.03 2.13
CA ILE A 39 9.10 -5.99 0.75
C ILE A 39 8.89 -7.40 0.16
N TYR A 40 9.81 -8.34 0.39
CA TYR A 40 9.66 -9.71 -0.13
C TYR A 40 8.51 -10.47 0.55
N LEU A 41 8.21 -10.20 1.83
CA LEU A 41 7.05 -10.77 2.52
C LEU A 41 5.75 -10.19 1.97
N ILE A 42 5.71 -8.90 1.64
CA ILE A 42 4.54 -8.27 1.00
C ILE A 42 4.22 -8.96 -0.33
N LYS A 43 5.25 -9.31 -1.12
CA LYS A 43 5.08 -10.05 -2.37
C LYS A 43 4.34 -11.38 -2.14
N ILE A 44 4.73 -12.12 -1.10
CA ILE A 44 4.17 -13.43 -0.74
C ILE A 44 2.75 -13.26 -0.18
N LEU A 45 2.58 -12.39 0.81
CA LEU A 45 1.31 -12.15 1.52
C LEU A 45 0.20 -11.69 0.57
N GLU A 46 0.54 -10.85 -0.39
CA GLU A 46 -0.43 -10.28 -1.33
C GLU A 46 -0.42 -10.97 -2.69
N GLN A 47 0.25 -12.13 -2.80
CA GLN A 47 0.27 -12.99 -3.98
C GLN A 47 0.56 -12.22 -5.29
N TRP A 48 1.61 -11.41 -5.26
CA TRP A 48 2.06 -10.69 -6.43
C TRP A 48 2.84 -11.62 -7.35
N SER A 49 2.29 -11.89 -8.53
CA SER A 49 2.94 -12.73 -9.56
C SER A 49 4.16 -12.06 -10.18
N SER A 50 4.22 -10.72 -10.18
CA SER A 50 5.30 -9.94 -10.80
C SER A 50 5.96 -8.99 -9.81
N GLN A 51 7.05 -8.33 -10.24
CA GLN A 51 7.74 -7.31 -9.44
C GLN A 51 7.06 -5.93 -9.46
N ALA A 52 5.89 -5.79 -10.10
CA ALA A 52 5.19 -4.51 -10.22
C ALA A 52 4.84 -3.89 -8.85
N TYR A 53 4.63 -4.70 -7.81
CA TYR A 53 4.36 -4.26 -6.44
C TYR A 53 5.41 -3.30 -5.88
N ARG A 54 6.68 -3.42 -6.29
CA ARG A 54 7.77 -2.53 -5.85
C ARG A 54 7.53 -1.07 -6.23
N ARG A 55 6.87 -0.82 -7.36
CA ARG A 55 6.54 0.54 -7.81
C ARG A 55 5.29 1.11 -7.15
N TYR A 56 4.47 0.25 -6.55
CA TYR A 56 3.24 0.64 -5.87
C TYR A 56 3.42 0.94 -4.40
N ILE A 57 4.48 0.42 -3.77
CA ILE A 57 4.88 0.81 -2.42
C ILE A 57 5.42 2.25 -2.47
N ARG A 58 4.58 3.20 -2.05
CA ARG A 58 4.94 4.61 -1.98
C ARG A 58 5.54 4.91 -0.61
N THR A 59 6.86 5.05 -0.55
CA THR A 59 7.56 5.55 0.64
C THR A 59 7.26 7.04 0.80
N SER A 60 6.74 7.47 1.95
CA SER A 60 6.52 8.89 2.22
C SER A 60 7.84 9.63 2.41
N ALA A 61 7.90 10.90 2.01
CA ALA A 61 9.07 11.75 2.24
C ALA A 61 9.47 11.79 3.72
N SER A 62 8.49 11.80 4.64
CA SER A 62 8.73 11.71 6.08
C SER A 62 9.50 10.47 6.50
N CYS A 63 9.24 9.30 5.90
CA CYS A 63 9.95 8.06 6.19
C CYS A 63 11.41 8.16 5.74
N ILE A 64 11.67 8.77 4.58
CA ILE A 64 13.02 9.02 4.07
C ILE A 64 13.77 9.95 5.02
N ILE A 65 13.15 11.07 5.43
CA ILE A 65 13.74 12.03 6.36
C ILE A 65 14.06 11.36 7.70
N GLN A 66 13.14 10.55 8.23
CA GLN A 66 13.34 9.82 9.48
C GLN A 66 14.57 8.90 9.40
N VAL A 67 14.69 8.09 8.33
CA VAL A 67 15.85 7.21 8.13
C VAL A 67 17.15 8.01 8.05
N LEU A 68 17.16 9.13 7.30
CA LEU A 68 18.34 9.99 7.19
C LEU A 68 18.74 10.54 8.56
N THR A 69 17.79 11.04 9.35
CA THR A 69 18.08 11.54 10.70
C THR A 69 18.62 10.46 11.64
N THR A 70 18.12 9.22 11.53
CA THR A 70 18.62 8.09 12.33
C THR A 70 20.06 7.73 11.95
N ILE A 71 20.42 7.79 10.66
CA ILE A 71 21.78 7.47 10.19
C ILE A 71 22.78 8.55 10.61
N THR A 72 22.40 9.83 10.57
CA THR A 72 23.29 10.95 10.92
C THR A 72 23.44 11.19 12.43
N ALA A 73 22.55 10.59 13.24
CA ALA A 73 22.57 10.71 14.70
C ALA A 73 23.48 9.66 15.38
N VAL A 74 24.22 8.86 14.61
CA VAL A 74 25.19 7.85 15.04
C VAL A 74 26.59 8.31 14.67
#